data_AF-A0A197K3R9-F1
#
_entry.id   AF-A0A197K3R9-F1
#
_cell.length_a   1.000
_cell.length_b   1.000
_cell.length_c   1.000
_cell.angle_alpha   90.00
_cell.angle_beta   90.00
_cell.angle_gamma   90.00
#
_symmetry.space_group_name_H-M   'P 1'
#
loop_
_entity.id
_entity.type
_entity.pdbx_description
1 polymer ?
#
loop_
_entity_poly.entity_id
_entity_poly.type
_entity_poly.pdbx_seq_one_letter_code
_entity_poly.pdbx_strand_id
1 'polypeptide(L)' 'MHILTRAEEEVLFKTLKANALKECDPVVKEFVECTHGKLVTVLWGCRAQHKAMNKCLMAL' A
#
# COMPACT_ATOMS: atom_id res chain seq x y z
N MET A 1 4.28 21.60 20.30
CA MET A 1 3.60 20.54 19.54
C MET A 1 2.65 21.20 18.57
N HIS A 2 2.86 21.04 17.27
CA HIS A 2 1.92 21.51 16.25
C HIS A 2 0.83 20.45 16.12
N ILE A 3 -0.42 20.81 16.39
CA ILE A 3 -1.57 19.92 16.18
C ILE A 3 -1.95 20.08 14.71
N LEU A 4 -1.80 19.01 13.92
CA LEU A 4 -2.19 19.04 12.52
C LEU A 4 -3.70 19.28 12.42
N THR A 5 -4.08 20.24 11.58
CA THR A 5 -5.45 20.36 11.13
C THR A 5 -5.78 19.18 10.21
N ARG A 6 -7.08 18.84 10.05
CA ARG A 6 -7.48 17.74 9.15
C ARG A 6 -6.95 17.89 7.73
N ALA A 7 -6.87 19.13 7.23
CA ALA A 7 -6.35 19.40 5.90
C ALA A 7 -4.84 19.06 5.80
N GLU A 8 -4.06 19.43 6.81
CA GLU A 8 -2.63 19.13 6.86
C GLU A 8 -2.37 17.64 7.04
N GLU A 9 -3.17 16.95 7.86
CA GLU A 9 -3.13 15.50 8.01
C GLU A 9 -3.41 14.78 6.67
N GLU A 10 -4.42 15.22 5.93
CA GLU A 10 -4.74 14.65 4.62
C GLU A 10 -3.61 14.84 3.61
N VAL A 11 -2.98 16.02 3.59
CA VAL A 11 -1.84 16.30 2.69
C VAL A 11 -0.64 15.43 3.08
N LEU A 12 -0.35 15.33 4.38
CA LEU A 12 0.72 14.49 4.89
C LEU A 12 0.48 13.02 4.53
N PHE A 13 -0.73 12.52 4.77
CA PHE A 13 -1.10 11.14 4.45
C PHE A 13 -1.00 10.83 2.95
N LYS A 14 -1.46 11.75 2.09
CA LYS A 14 -1.33 11.60 0.62
C LYS A 14 0.13 11.54 0.19
N THR A 15 0.98 12.38 0.77
CA THR A 15 2.41 12.44 0.46
C THR A 15 3.13 11.17 0.91
N LEU A 16 2.89 10.75 2.16
CA LEU A 16 3.43 9.50 2.71
C LEU A 16 3.01 8.29 1.87
N LYS A 17 1.73 8.18 1.54
CA LYS A 17 1.21 7.10 0.70
C LYS A 17 1.87 7.08 -0.69
N ALA A 18 2.03 8.24 -1.34
CA ALA A 18 2.65 8.31 -2.65
C ALA A 18 4.13 7.89 -2.61
N ASN A 19 4.86 8.25 -1.55
CA ASN A 19 6.25 7.86 -1.37
C ASN A 19 6.36 6.36 -1.07
N ALA A 20 5.55 5.85 -0.14
CA ALA A 20 5.53 4.43 0.21
C ALA A 20 5.21 3.54 -0.99
N LEU A 21 4.29 3.95 -1.85
CA LEU A 21 3.96 3.22 -3.07
C LEU A 21 5.11 3.21 -4.09
N LYS A 22 5.91 4.28 -4.18
CA LYS A 22 7.09 4.32 -5.07
C LYS A 22 8.22 3.43 -4.56
N GLU A 23 8.47 3.42 -3.26
CA GLU A 23 9.52 2.60 -2.66
C GLU A 23 9.19 1.11 -2.70
N CYS A 24 7.91 0.76 -2.52
CA CYS A 24 7.42 -0.61 -2.57
C CYS A 24 6.92 -1.03 -3.96
N ASP A 25 7.23 -0.28 -5.02
CA ASP A 25 6.70 -0.51 -6.38
C ASP A 25 6.81 -1.97 -6.87
N PRO A 26 7.95 -2.69 -6.69
CA PRO A 26 8.07 -4.07 -7.17
C PRO A 26 7.05 -5.02 -6.53
N VAL A 27 6.88 -4.95 -5.20
CA VAL A 27 5.97 -5.84 -4.45
C VAL A 27 4.51 -5.43 -4.60
N VAL A 28 4.26 -4.14 -4.84
CA VAL A 28 2.92 -3.62 -5.20
C VAL A 28 2.52 -4.16 -6.58
N LYS A 29 3.43 -4.11 -7.55
CA LYS A 29 3.19 -4.62 -8.91
C LYS A 29 2.86 -6.11 -8.92
N GLU A 30 3.61 -6.93 -8.20
CA GLU A 30 3.32 -8.38 -8.06
C GLU A 30 1.93 -8.64 -7.46
N PHE A 31 1.51 -7.83 -6.49
CA PHE A 31 0.17 -7.93 -5.91
C PHE A 31 -0.90 -7.51 -6.91
N VAL A 32 -0.70 -6.42 -7.65
CA VAL A 32 -1.62 -5.96 -8.70
C VAL A 32 -1.76 -7.01 -9.80
N GLU A 33 -0.65 -7.59 -10.26
CA GLU A 33 -0.65 -8.67 -11.25
C GLU A 33 -1.40 -9.90 -10.74
N CYS A 34 -1.21 -10.29 -9.47
CA CYS A 34 -1.92 -11.43 -8.90
C CYS A 34 -3.44 -11.19 -8.78
N THR A 35 -3.83 -9.96 -8.45
CA THR A 35 -5.24 -9.59 -8.26
C THR A 35 -5.97 -9.29 -9.56
N HIS A 36 -5.25 -9.11 -10.67
CA HIS A 36 -5.84 -8.84 -11.97
C HIS A 36 -6.80 -9.98 -12.37
N GLY A 37 -8.09 -9.64 -12.55
CA GLY A 37 -9.13 -10.61 -12.93
C GLY A 37 -9.67 -11.48 -11.78
N LYS A 38 -9.24 -11.27 -10.53
CA LYS A 38 -9.79 -11.97 -9.35
C LYS A 38 -10.61 -10.99 -8.52
N LEU A 39 -11.91 -11.24 -8.36
CA LEU A 39 -12.80 -10.40 -7.54
C LEU A 39 -13.03 -10.96 -6.12
N VAL A 40 -13.12 -12.29 -6.00
CA VAL A 40 -13.53 -12.94 -4.73
C VAL A 40 -12.40 -13.77 -4.11
N THR A 41 -11.50 -14.31 -4.94
CA THR A 41 -10.47 -15.27 -4.51
C THR A 41 -9.15 -14.62 -4.10
N VAL A 42 -9.06 -13.29 -4.12
CA VAL A 42 -7.82 -12.54 -3.84
C VAL A 42 -7.24 -12.87 -2.45
N LEU A 43 -8.09 -12.92 -1.43
CA LEU A 43 -7.67 -13.13 -0.04
C LEU A 43 -6.95 -14.47 0.19
N TRP A 44 -7.24 -15.48 -0.63
CA TRP A 44 -6.58 -16.79 -0.58
C TRP A 44 -5.51 -16.93 -1.67
N GLY A 45 -5.83 -16.56 -2.91
CA GLY A 45 -4.97 -16.74 -4.08
C GLY A 45 -3.77 -15.79 -4.14
N CYS A 46 -3.85 -14.63 -3.50
CA CYS A 46 -2.80 -13.60 -3.50
C CYS A 46 -2.29 -13.27 -2.09
N ARG A 47 -2.51 -14.16 -1.12
CA ARG A 47 -2.14 -13.94 0.28
C ARG A 47 -0.64 -13.68 0.46
N ALA A 48 0.20 -14.36 -0.31
CA ALA A 48 1.65 -14.22 -0.25
C ALA A 48 2.10 -12.84 -0.74
N GLN A 49 1.61 -12.41 -1.91
CA GLN A 49 1.89 -11.11 -2.51
C GLN A 49 1.34 -9.97 -1.62
N HIS A 50 0.13 -10.14 -1.07
CA HIS A 50 -0.44 -9.20 -0.11
C HIS A 50 0.43 -9.04 1.14
N LYS A 51 0.97 -10.15 1.68
CA LYS A 51 1.86 -10.10 2.84
C LYS A 51 3.20 -9.43 2.51
N ALA A 52 3.76 -9.69 1.33
CA ALA A 52 5.00 -9.07 0.88
C ALA A 52 4.85 -7.55 0.71
N MET A 53 3.78 -7.11 0.05
CA MET A 53 3.44 -5.70 -0.11
C MET A 53 3.27 -5.01 1.26
N ASN A 54 2.46 -5.58 2.15
CA ASN A 54 2.24 -4.99 3.48
C ASN A 54 3.51 -4.95 4.33
N LYS A 55 4.38 -5.95 4.22
CA LYS A 55 5.67 -5.95 4.93
C LYS A 55 6.53 -4.76 4.50
N CYS A 56 6.51 -4.41 3.22
CA CYS A 56 7.23 -3.24 2.72
C CYS A 56 6.59 -1.93 3.21
N LEU A 57 5.27 -1.81 3.08
CA LEU A 57 4.55 -0.59 3.48
C LEU A 57 4.60 -0.30 4.99
N MET A 58 4.69 -1.34 5.83
CA MET A 58 4.82 -1.19 7.29
C MET A 58 6.24 -0.92 7.78
N ALA A 59 7.25 -1.04 6.91
CA ALA A 59 8.64 -0.76 7.26
C ALA A 59 9.01 0.73 7.16
N LEU A 60 8.07 1.56 6.69
CA LEU A 60 8.16 3.02 6.55
C LEU A 60 7.41 3.74 7.66
#